data_AF-A0A831PPA7-F1
#
_entry.id   AF-A0A831PPA7-F1
#
_cell.length_a   1.000
_cell.length_b   1.000
_cell.length_c   1.000
_cell.angle_alpha   90.00
_cell.angle_beta   90.00
_cell.angle_gamma   90.00
#
_symmetry.space_group_name_H-M   'P 1'
#
loop_
_entity.id
_entity.type
_entity.pdbx_description
1 polymer ?
#
loop_
_entity_poly.entity_id
_entity_poly.type
_entity_poly.pdbx_seq_one_letter_code
_entity_poly.pdbx_strand_id
1 'polypeptide(L)'
;MTDQNNAIKFYSGEQIPVELHKVRIVQKLFLKPIEERKAAMEEAGFNTFLLNTKDIFLDMLTDSGTNAMSDNQVSSMLQADD
;
A
#
# COMPACT_ATOMS: atom_id res chain seq x y z
N MET A 1 -7.31 -12.92 27.20
CA MET A 1 -5.89 -12.56 27.43
C MET A 1 -5.29 -12.38 26.04
N THR A 2 -5.16 -11.18 25.50
CA THR A 2 -4.45 -10.01 26.02
C THR A 2 -5.11 -8.72 25.56
N ASP A 3 -5.50 -7.85 26.48
CA ASP A 3 -5.68 -6.42 26.20
C ASP A 3 -4.27 -5.83 26.01
N GLN A 4 -3.74 -5.90 24.79
CA GLN A 4 -2.59 -5.10 24.43
C GLN A 4 -3.10 -3.73 24.00
N ASN A 5 -3.02 -2.78 24.94
CA ASN A 5 -3.32 -1.39 24.70
C ASN A 5 -2.23 -0.82 23.76
N ASN A 6 -2.42 -1.00 22.45
CA ASN A 6 -1.48 -0.66 21.37
C ASN A 6 -1.37 0.85 21.08
N ALA A 7 -1.86 1.69 22.00
CA ALA A 7 -1.81 3.13 21.88
C ALA A 7 -0.48 3.65 22.42
N ILE A 8 0.41 4.10 21.53
CA ILE A 8 1.61 4.84 21.94
C ILE A 8 1.19 6.29 22.23
N LYS A 9 1.55 6.79 23.41
CA LYS A 9 1.34 8.19 23.78
C LYS A 9 2.44 9.04 23.17
N PHE A 10 2.09 9.89 22.22
CA PHE A 10 3.01 10.87 21.63
C PHE A 10 3.31 11.99 22.62
N TYR A 11 4.40 12.73 22.39
CA TYR A 11 4.75 13.92 23.18
C TYR A 11 3.63 14.96 23.21
N SER A 12 2.83 15.03 22.14
CA SER A 12 1.62 15.86 22.04
C SER A 12 0.47 15.41 22.96
N GLY A 13 0.55 14.24 23.58
CA GLY A 13 -0.52 13.60 24.34
C GLY A 13 -1.50 12.80 23.47
N GLU A 14 -1.37 12.85 22.15
CA GLU A 14 -2.18 12.08 21.20
C GLU A 14 -1.87 10.59 21.31
N GLN A 15 -2.90 9.75 21.21
CA GLN A 15 -2.80 8.31 21.17
C GLN A 15 -3.18 7.83 19.78
N ILE A 16 -2.19 7.34 19.03
CA ILE A 16 -2.40 6.80 17.68
C ILE A 16 -2.04 5.30 17.73
N PRO A 17 -2.89 4.41 17.19
CA PRO A 17 -2.51 3.01 17.03
C PRO A 17 -1.29 2.93 16.12
N VAL A 18 -0.27 2.20 16.57
CA VAL A 18 0.95 2.01 15.79
C VAL A 18 0.87 0.68 15.07
N GLU A 19 1.35 0.69 13.84
CA GLU A 19 1.46 -0.52 13.03
C GLU A 19 2.33 -1.57 13.76
N LEU A 20 1.77 -2.77 13.97
CA LEU A 20 2.42 -3.83 14.73
C LEU A 20 3.16 -4.83 13.85
N HIS A 21 3.22 -4.59 12.55
CA HIS A 21 4.01 -5.39 11.61
C HIS A 21 5.20 -4.62 11.05
N LYS A 22 6.31 -5.33 10.82
CA LYS A 22 7.49 -4.78 10.14
C LYS A 22 7.40 -5.06 8.64
N VAL A 23 7.73 -4.06 7.82
CA VAL A 23 7.84 -4.23 6.37
C VAL A 23 8.91 -5.28 6.05
N ARG A 24 8.57 -6.29 5.25
CA ARG A 24 9.48 -7.39 4.83
C ARG A 24 9.87 -7.30 3.37
N ILE A 25 8.91 -7.04 2.50
CA ILE A 25 9.07 -6.93 1.04
C ILE A 25 8.56 -5.55 0.63
N VAL A 26 9.27 -4.88 -0.28
CA VAL A 26 8.91 -3.54 -0.76
C VAL A 26 8.74 -3.52 -2.27
N GLN A 27 7.75 -2.77 -2.74
CA GLN A 27 7.60 -2.40 -4.14
C GLN A 27 8.22 -1.02 -4.36
N LYS A 28 9.02 -0.86 -5.42
CA LYS A 28 9.54 0.46 -5.81
C LYS A 28 8.40 1.32 -6.36
N LEU A 29 8.29 2.54 -5.83
CA LEU A 29 7.34 3.54 -6.28
C LEU A 29 8.07 4.69 -6.99
N PHE A 30 7.42 5.29 -7.97
CA PHE A 30 7.96 6.42 -8.73
C PHE A 30 6.96 7.57 -8.69
N LEU A 31 7.32 8.66 -8.02
CA LEU A 31 6.56 9.89 -8.11
C LEU A 31 6.97 10.61 -9.41
N LYS A 32 6.13 10.48 -10.44
CA LYS A 32 6.36 11.15 -11.71
C LYS A 32 6.28 12.68 -11.56
N PRO A 33 7.06 13.45 -12.35
CA PRO A 33 6.90 14.89 -12.46
C PRO A 33 5.45 15.29 -12.75
N ILE A 34 5.05 16.48 -12.32
CA ILE A 34 3.66 16.93 -12.46
C ILE A 34 3.20 16.98 -13.92
N GLU A 35 4.09 17.35 -14.85
CA GLU A 35 3.79 17.41 -16.29
C GLU A 35 3.48 16.02 -16.88
N GLU A 36 4.24 14.98 -16.48
CA GLU A 36 3.98 13.61 -16.91
C GLU A 36 2.63 13.10 -16.37
N ARG A 37 2.31 13.44 -15.11
CA ARG A 37 1.01 13.06 -14.51
C ARG A 37 -0.16 13.74 -15.21
N LYS A 38 -0.01 15.01 -15.59
CA LYS A 38 -1.02 15.75 -16.35
C LYS A 38 -1.25 15.11 -17.71
N ALA A 39 -0.19 14.82 -18.46
CA ALA A 39 -0.27 14.19 -19.77
C ALA A 39 -0.96 12.81 -19.69
N ALA A 40 -0.59 11.98 -18.71
CA ALA A 40 -1.22 10.68 -18.48
C ALA A 40 -2.73 10.82 -18.18
N MET A 41 -3.13 11.87 -17.43
CA MET A 41 -4.53 12.09 -17.11
C MET A 41 -5.34 12.60 -18.32
N GLU A 42 -4.74 13.44 -19.16
CA GLU A 42 -5.34 13.87 -20.42
C GLU A 42 -5.52 12.70 -21.40
N GLU A 43 -4.52 11.83 -21.53
CA GLU A 43 -4.58 10.61 -22.37
C GLU A 43 -5.67 9.64 -21.88
N ALA A 44 -5.81 9.50 -20.56
CA ALA A 44 -6.87 8.70 -19.93
C ALA A 44 -8.26 9.37 -19.99
N GLY A 45 -8.41 10.51 -20.65
CA GLY A 45 -9.68 11.22 -20.78
C GLY A 45 -10.26 11.65 -19.43
N PHE A 46 -9.39 12.01 -18.48
CA PHE A 46 -9.75 12.35 -17.09
C PHE A 46 -10.49 11.25 -16.33
N ASN A 47 -10.39 9.99 -16.75
CA ASN A 47 -10.92 8.84 -16.04
C ASN A 47 -9.79 8.05 -15.37
N THR A 48 -9.78 7.98 -14.04
CA THR A 48 -8.73 7.30 -13.27
C THR A 48 -8.68 5.79 -13.51
N PHE A 49 -9.78 5.16 -13.93
CA PHE A 49 -9.80 3.74 -14.30
C PHE A 49 -8.97 3.44 -15.56
N LEU A 50 -8.67 4.45 -16.37
CA LEU A 50 -7.88 4.31 -17.59
C LEU A 50 -6.40 4.67 -17.38
N LEU A 51 -5.99 5.03 -16.16
CA LEU A 51 -4.59 5.27 -15.84
C LEU A 51 -3.81 3.94 -15.74
N ASN A 52 -2.57 3.94 -16.22
CA ASN A 52 -1.66 2.82 -16.01
C ASN A 52 -1.06 2.89 -14.59
N THR A 53 -0.95 1.75 -13.91
CA THR A 53 -0.38 1.66 -12.55
C THR A 53 1.00 2.28 -12.41
N LYS A 54 1.84 2.23 -13.46
CA LYS A 54 3.19 2.82 -13.47
C LYS A 54 3.19 4.36 -13.33
N ASP A 55 2.07 5.00 -13.63
CA ASP A 55 1.89 6.46 -13.58
C ASP A 55 1.21 6.90 -12.26
N ILE A 56 0.87 5.93 -11.39
CA ILE A 56 0.23 6.13 -10.10
C ILE A 56 1.27 5.92 -8.99
N PHE A 57 1.43 6.92 -8.11
CA PHE A 57 2.35 6.82 -6.98
C PHE A 57 1.72 6.13 -5.76
N LEU A 58 0.48 6.50 -5.44
CA LEU A 58 -0.32 5.91 -4.38
C LEU A 58 -1.68 5.54 -4.97
N ASP A 59 -1.92 4.24 -5.14
CA ASP A 59 -3.15 3.73 -5.72
C ASP A 59 -4.17 3.44 -4.61
N MET A 60 -5.26 4.20 -4.61
CA MET A 60 -6.38 4.05 -3.69
C MET A 60 -7.68 3.71 -4.44
N LEU A 61 -7.57 3.15 -5.65
CA LEU A 61 -8.74 2.84 -6.49
C LEU A 61 -9.65 1.78 -5.86
N THR A 62 -9.07 0.75 -5.22
CA THR A 62 -9.79 -0.34 -4.56
C THR A 62 -8.94 -1.02 -3.49
N ASP A 63 -9.60 -1.64 -2.51
CA ASP A 63 -9.04 -2.54 -1.49
C ASP A 63 -9.13 -4.03 -1.90
N SER A 64 -9.77 -4.33 -3.03
CA SER A 64 -9.94 -5.69 -3.55
C SER A 64 -8.67 -6.16 -4.26
N GLY A 65 -7.95 -7.11 -3.66
CA GLY A 65 -6.77 -7.72 -4.26
C GLY A 65 -5.48 -6.87 -4.21
N THR A 66 -5.50 -5.74 -3.52
CA THR A 66 -4.38 -4.78 -3.40
C THR A 66 -3.68 -4.82 -2.03
N ASN A 67 -4.02 -5.81 -1.19
CA ASN A 67 -3.44 -5.99 0.13
C ASN A 67 -1.99 -6.50 0.09
N ALA A 68 -1.18 -6.07 1.06
CA ALA A 68 0.13 -6.67 1.30
C ALA A 68 -0.02 -8.01 2.03
N MET A 69 0.65 -9.05 1.53
CA MET A 69 0.67 -10.37 2.17
C MET A 69 1.74 -10.46 3.25
N SER A 70 1.47 -11.25 4.29
CA SER A 70 2.46 -11.66 5.30
C SER A 70 3.50 -12.61 4.72
N ASP A 71 4.65 -12.71 5.39
CA ASP A 71 5.70 -13.69 5.08
C ASP A 71 5.19 -15.14 5.10
N ASN A 72 4.31 -15.48 6.05
CA ASN A 72 3.65 -16.78 6.12
C ASN A 72 2.82 -17.09 4.86
N GLN A 73 1.99 -16.14 4.41
CA GLN A 73 1.18 -16.33 3.21
C GLN A 73 2.04 -16.50 1.96
N VAL A 74 3.10 -15.71 1.82
CA VAL A 74 4.06 -15.85 0.70
C VAL A 74 4.79 -17.20 0.77
N SER A 75 5.17 -17.66 1.96
CA SER A 75 5.80 -18.98 2.14
C SER A 75 4.87 -20.11 1.76
N SER A 76 3.57 -20.02 2.09
CA SER A 76 2.58 -21.03 1.71
C SER A 76 2.41 -21.16 0.20
N MET A 77 2.61 -20.08 -0.56
CA MET A 77 2.57 -20.12 -2.03
C MET A 77 3.74 -20.89 -2.65
N LEU A 78 4.84 -21.05 -1.92
CA LEU A 78 6.04 -21.76 -2.38
C LEU A 78 6.05 -23.24 -1.96
N GLN A 79 5.10 -23.65 -1.14
CA GLN A 79 4.91 -25.04 -0.77
C GLN A 79 4.13 -25.75 -1.89
N ALA A 80 4.79 -26.70 -2.57
CA ALA A 80 4.10 -27.58 -3.51
C ALA A 80 3.30 -28.64 -2.74
N ASP A 81 2.22 -29.12 -3.34
CA ASP A 81 1.53 -30.32 -2.87
C ASP A 81 2.48 -31.54 -3.03
N ASP A 82 2.48 -32.42 -2.04
CA ASP A 82 3.11 -33.75 -2.14
C ASP A 82 2.46 -34.60 -3.25
#